data_AF-A0A7Y5IY14-F1
#
_entry.id   AF-A0A7Y5IY14-F1
#
_cell.length_a   1.000
_cell.length_b   1.000
_cell.length_c   1.000
_cell.angle_alpha   90.00
_cell.angle_beta   90.00
_cell.angle_gamma   90.00
#
_symmetry.space_group_name_H-M   'P 1'
#
loop_
_entity.id
_entity.type
_entity.pdbx_description
1 polymer ?
#
loop_
_entity_poly.entity_id
_entity_poly.type
_entity_poly.pdbx_seq_one_letter_code
_entity_poly.pdbx_strand_id
1 'polypeptide(L)'
;AAWRHLLQNHPHDSICGCSVDQVHKDMEYRFDQCEAIAELVLGDSLKRLALRVPGEVTSSRFPVVVANALAFPISEPVDLVLEVPNNGPEFQEFFGFERKPAFRIVDAKGAEVPYQRVHQQLESLRQQRCRRKFPHALRRHLVEVTVPLDLPSLGTRTLFVEAVPGPTRHPEAPLTIDAQTFENEFLTVVNSGGKLCVYDKETGADYMDLLTLEDCADIGDGWYHGVAVNDEVFLSSNSPSTTVLVQNGPFKATWRIEVEFKVPSEFDFSRMVRSSERTTLRVTHWVTLRRGARHVEVVTEVENIVRDHRLRVLFPSLIDAKTYWADTPFDAVERPIALRKDNHLAKELEVETKPQSTWTAVSGTHQIYDEGKCGLAIISKGLPESAVIDDEDRTIALTLLRAFRRAVFTDGNEGGQIQGKHRFEYWVVPFGGRVDPVELGRYGQRLAAGIRSAQAHPLDDKLEGPDHPDGYSLFEVEGDVLVTSARGTGQTGLFVRLYNPKATHAKIRITMKDGFARAARCDLRDQELEPLRTSGKKLNLVVEPKKIVTLYLEPRGAGK
;
A
#
# COMPACT_ATOMS: atom_id res chain seq x y z
N ALA A 1 -24.39 -2.55 -3.61
CA ALA A 1 -24.21 -4.00 -3.61
C ALA A 1 -22.89 -4.38 -2.94
N ALA A 2 -21.73 -3.93 -3.45
CA ALA A 2 -20.40 -4.19 -2.88
C ALA A 2 -20.33 -4.04 -1.34
N TRP A 3 -20.72 -2.87 -0.81
CA TRP A 3 -20.73 -2.63 0.64
C TRP A 3 -21.52 -3.65 1.46
N ARG A 4 -22.61 -4.23 0.92
CA ARG A 4 -23.38 -5.24 1.65
C ARG A 4 -22.61 -6.55 1.76
N HIS A 5 -21.95 -6.99 0.69
CA HIS A 5 -21.10 -8.18 0.73
C HIS A 5 -19.92 -7.98 1.68
N LEU A 6 -19.28 -6.81 1.63
CA LEU A 6 -18.18 -6.47 2.54
C LEU A 6 -18.63 -6.53 4.01
N LEU A 7 -19.73 -5.86 4.35
CA LEU A 7 -20.25 -5.82 5.73
C LEU A 7 -20.72 -7.20 6.24
N GLN A 8 -21.12 -8.11 5.35
CA GLN A 8 -21.45 -9.50 5.73
C GLN A 8 -20.23 -10.30 6.19
N ASN A 9 -19.02 -9.86 5.87
CA ASN A 9 -17.77 -10.46 6.36
C ASN A 9 -17.25 -9.80 7.64
N HIS A 10 -17.83 -8.68 8.08
CA HIS A 10 -17.40 -7.94 9.27
C HIS A 10 -17.97 -8.40 10.63
N PRO A 11 -18.91 -9.37 10.76
CA PRO A 11 -19.18 -9.95 12.07
C PRO A 11 -17.89 -10.46 12.71
N HIS A 12 -17.76 -10.35 14.03
CA HIS A 12 -16.52 -10.65 14.74
C HIS A 12 -16.05 -12.09 14.48
N ASP A 13 -16.95 -13.08 14.55
CA ASP A 13 -16.59 -14.49 14.29
C ASP A 13 -16.14 -14.76 12.84
N SER A 14 -16.52 -13.87 11.92
CA SER A 14 -16.11 -13.93 10.52
C SER A 14 -14.73 -13.28 10.35
N ILE A 15 -14.63 -11.97 10.60
CA ILE A 15 -13.41 -11.19 10.30
C ILE A 15 -12.21 -11.56 11.19
N CYS A 16 -12.46 -12.07 12.40
CA CYS A 16 -11.39 -12.54 13.30
C CYS A 16 -10.81 -13.90 12.88
N GLY A 17 -11.36 -14.57 11.84
CA GLY A 17 -10.79 -15.83 11.36
C GLY A 17 -11.01 -17.01 12.32
N CYS A 18 -12.07 -16.96 13.14
CA CYS A 18 -12.30 -17.91 14.23
C CYS A 18 -13.52 -18.81 14.07
N SER A 19 -14.00 -18.95 12.84
CA SER A 19 -15.09 -19.86 12.49
C SER A 19 -14.55 -21.13 11.82
N VAL A 20 -15.45 -22.08 11.56
CA VAL A 20 -15.12 -23.27 10.76
C VAL A 20 -14.82 -22.92 9.31
N ASP A 21 -14.01 -23.75 8.64
CA ASP A 21 -13.58 -23.59 7.25
C ASP A 21 -14.69 -23.16 6.27
N GLN A 22 -15.89 -23.73 6.37
CA GLN A 22 -16.99 -23.39 5.46
C GLN A 22 -17.40 -21.91 5.56
N VAL A 23 -17.38 -21.31 6.75
CA VAL A 23 -17.68 -19.88 6.93
C VAL A 23 -16.66 -19.03 6.18
N HIS A 24 -15.37 -19.38 6.27
CA HIS A 24 -14.30 -18.63 5.62
C HIS A 24 -14.32 -18.80 4.09
N LYS A 25 -14.67 -19.99 3.57
CA LYS A 25 -14.95 -20.19 2.13
C LYS A 25 -16.10 -19.30 1.64
N ASP A 26 -17.18 -19.18 2.41
CA ASP A 26 -18.29 -18.30 2.06
C ASP A 26 -17.88 -16.82 2.13
N MET A 27 -16.95 -16.46 3.01
CA MET A 27 -16.39 -15.11 3.09
C MET A 27 -15.55 -14.77 1.87
N GLU A 28 -14.70 -15.69 1.40
CA GLU A 28 -13.91 -15.53 0.16
C GLU A 28 -14.82 -15.18 -1.01
N TYR A 29 -15.90 -15.95 -1.21
CA TYR A 29 -16.91 -15.62 -2.23
C TYR A 29 -17.48 -14.20 -2.09
N ARG A 30 -17.79 -13.76 -0.86
CA ARG A 30 -18.33 -12.40 -0.63
C ARG A 30 -17.28 -11.32 -0.89
N PHE A 31 -16.01 -11.55 -0.55
CA PHE A 31 -14.92 -10.64 -0.90
C PHE A 31 -14.77 -10.56 -2.42
N ASP A 32 -14.79 -11.69 -3.14
CA ASP A 32 -14.74 -11.72 -4.60
C ASP A 32 -15.89 -10.92 -5.23
N GLN A 33 -17.12 -11.06 -4.73
CA GLN A 33 -18.26 -10.26 -5.21
C GLN A 33 -18.07 -8.77 -4.93
N CYS A 34 -17.53 -8.42 -3.75
CA CYS A 34 -17.26 -7.03 -3.40
C CYS A 34 -16.21 -6.41 -4.34
N GLU A 35 -15.09 -7.10 -4.54
CA GLU A 35 -13.99 -6.66 -5.38
C GLU A 35 -14.41 -6.54 -6.84
N ALA A 36 -15.08 -7.55 -7.41
CA ALA A 36 -15.53 -7.53 -8.79
C ALA A 36 -16.48 -6.34 -9.08
N ILE A 37 -17.39 -6.02 -8.16
CA ILE A 37 -18.28 -4.86 -8.31
C ILE A 37 -17.48 -3.56 -8.20
N ALA A 38 -16.54 -3.47 -7.24
CA ALA A 38 -15.74 -2.27 -7.02
C ALA A 38 -14.82 -1.97 -8.22
N GLU A 39 -14.11 -2.97 -8.73
CA GLU A 39 -13.21 -2.85 -9.88
C GLU A 39 -13.97 -2.49 -11.16
N LEU A 40 -15.19 -3.02 -11.36
CA LEU A 40 -16.03 -2.62 -12.49
C LEU A 40 -16.43 -1.14 -12.40
N VAL A 41 -16.89 -0.68 -11.23
CA VAL A 41 -17.28 0.71 -11.01
C VAL A 41 -16.08 1.65 -11.15
N LEU A 42 -14.92 1.27 -10.60
CA LEU A 42 -13.68 2.02 -10.71
C LEU A 42 -13.21 2.13 -12.15
N GLY A 43 -13.10 0.99 -12.85
CA GLY A 43 -12.70 0.91 -14.25
C GLY A 43 -13.60 1.74 -15.16
N ASP A 44 -14.93 1.59 -15.05
CA ASP A 44 -15.89 2.37 -15.82
C ASP A 44 -15.78 3.88 -15.53
N SER A 45 -15.56 4.25 -14.27
CA SER A 45 -15.46 5.66 -13.87
C SER A 45 -14.19 6.30 -14.43
N LEU A 46 -13.03 5.65 -14.29
CA LEU A 46 -11.76 6.15 -14.85
C LEU A 46 -11.77 6.14 -16.38
N LYS A 47 -12.37 5.12 -16.99
CA LYS A 47 -12.52 5.04 -18.44
C LYS A 47 -13.36 6.20 -18.98
N ARG A 48 -14.43 6.59 -18.27
CA ARG A 48 -15.21 7.78 -18.63
C ARG A 48 -14.35 9.04 -18.59
N LEU A 49 -13.46 9.20 -17.61
CA LEU A 49 -12.54 10.35 -17.59
C LEU A 49 -11.57 10.32 -18.79
N ALA A 50 -10.98 9.16 -19.09
CA ALA A 50 -10.07 9.00 -20.22
C ALA A 50 -10.73 9.31 -21.58
N LEU A 51 -12.00 8.92 -21.76
CA LEU A 51 -12.78 9.20 -22.98
C LEU A 51 -13.21 10.66 -23.13
N ARG A 52 -13.04 11.47 -22.09
CA ARG A 52 -13.35 12.90 -22.06
C ARG A 52 -12.14 13.77 -22.27
N VAL A 53 -10.94 13.19 -22.33
CA VAL A 53 -9.73 13.96 -22.63
C VAL A 53 -9.85 14.54 -24.04
N PRO A 54 -9.63 15.86 -24.22
CA PRO A 54 -9.66 16.50 -25.53
C PRO A 54 -8.68 15.88 -26.52
N GLY A 55 -9.11 15.81 -27.78
CA GLY A 55 -8.28 15.34 -28.89
C GLY A 55 -8.75 14.02 -29.48
N GLU A 56 -8.23 13.70 -30.66
CA GLU A 56 -8.53 12.44 -31.34
C GLU A 56 -7.71 11.30 -30.73
N VAL A 57 -8.40 10.17 -30.46
CA VAL A 57 -7.79 8.93 -29.99
C VAL A 57 -7.54 8.04 -31.20
N THR A 58 -6.26 7.79 -31.51
CA THR A 58 -5.85 6.95 -32.64
C THR A 58 -4.98 5.80 -32.15
N SER A 59 -4.59 4.89 -33.06
CA SER A 59 -3.57 3.88 -32.75
C SER A 59 -2.18 4.48 -32.56
N SER A 60 -1.89 5.66 -33.12
CA SER A 60 -0.58 6.31 -32.99
C SER A 60 -0.51 7.31 -31.83
N ARG A 61 -1.65 7.72 -31.27
CA ARG A 61 -1.71 8.67 -30.15
C ARG A 61 -2.96 8.43 -29.32
N PHE A 62 -2.80 8.11 -28.04
CA PHE A 62 -3.93 7.90 -27.13
C PHE A 62 -3.65 8.43 -25.72
N PRO A 63 -4.67 8.94 -25.02
CA PRO A 63 -4.52 9.44 -23.66
C PRO A 63 -4.53 8.32 -22.62
N VAL A 64 -3.76 8.55 -21.57
CA VAL A 64 -3.70 7.76 -20.34
C VAL A 64 -3.97 8.71 -19.18
N VAL A 65 -5.13 8.54 -18.53
CA VAL A 65 -5.47 9.30 -17.33
C VAL A 65 -4.96 8.55 -16.12
N VAL A 66 -4.12 9.21 -15.32
CA VAL A 66 -3.58 8.69 -14.06
C VAL A 66 -4.26 9.42 -12.92
N ALA A 67 -4.83 8.68 -11.98
CA ALA A 67 -5.66 9.19 -10.90
C ALA A 67 -5.04 8.97 -9.52
N ASN A 68 -5.08 10.02 -8.72
CA ASN A 68 -4.78 9.99 -7.29
C ASN A 68 -6.09 10.07 -6.51
N ALA A 69 -6.40 9.01 -5.74
CA ALA A 69 -7.60 8.93 -4.91
C ALA A 69 -7.42 9.52 -3.50
N LEU A 70 -6.26 10.07 -3.17
CA LEU A 70 -5.93 10.60 -1.85
C LEU A 70 -6.21 12.10 -1.76
N ALA A 71 -6.58 12.59 -0.58
CA ALA A 71 -6.89 14.00 -0.35
C ALA A 71 -5.66 14.92 -0.22
N PHE A 72 -4.48 14.43 -0.60
CA PHE A 72 -3.21 15.15 -0.64
C PHE A 72 -2.48 14.82 -1.96
N PRO A 73 -1.62 15.72 -2.46
CA PRO A 73 -0.89 15.50 -3.70
C PRO A 73 0.19 14.42 -3.55
N ILE A 74 0.54 13.79 -4.68
CA ILE A 74 1.64 12.83 -4.80
C ILE A 74 2.61 13.40 -5.84
N SER A 75 3.91 13.48 -5.52
CA SER A 75 4.95 13.97 -6.43
C SER A 75 6.12 12.99 -6.40
N GLU A 76 6.07 11.98 -7.25
CA GLU A 76 7.07 10.90 -7.27
C GLU A 76 6.97 10.03 -8.54
N PRO A 77 7.92 9.10 -8.75
CA PRO A 77 7.82 8.12 -9.80
C PRO A 77 6.77 7.04 -9.53
N VAL A 78 5.78 6.93 -10.41
CA VAL A 78 4.69 5.95 -10.32
C VAL A 78 4.79 4.90 -11.43
N ASP A 79 4.35 3.67 -11.13
CA ASP A 79 4.33 2.58 -12.09
C ASP A 79 3.01 2.56 -12.89
N LEU A 80 3.13 2.42 -14.21
CA LEU A 80 2.01 2.35 -15.14
C LEU A 80 2.18 1.16 -16.08
N VAL A 81 1.09 0.46 -16.39
CA VAL A 81 1.05 -0.54 -17.45
C VAL A 81 0.42 0.08 -18.69
N LEU A 82 1.21 0.25 -19.74
CA LEU A 82 0.75 0.83 -21.00
C LEU A 82 0.33 -0.26 -21.99
N GLU A 83 -0.88 -0.15 -22.53
CA GLU A 83 -1.36 -1.04 -23.61
C GLU A 83 -1.07 -0.42 -24.99
N VAL A 84 0.11 -0.70 -25.53
CA VAL A 84 0.57 -0.17 -26.81
C VAL A 84 0.05 -1.05 -27.96
N PRO A 85 -0.51 -0.47 -29.04
CA PRO A 85 -0.91 -1.24 -30.24
C PRO A 85 0.25 -2.03 -30.84
N ASN A 86 -0.04 -3.23 -31.34
CA ASN A 86 0.96 -4.14 -31.90
C ASN A 86 1.29 -3.92 -33.40
N ASN A 87 0.69 -2.90 -34.00
CA ASN A 87 0.94 -2.48 -35.37
C ASN A 87 1.68 -1.13 -35.44
N GLY A 88 2.22 -0.67 -34.31
CA GLY A 88 3.01 0.55 -34.21
C GLY A 88 4.47 0.36 -34.62
N PRO A 89 5.26 1.45 -34.63
CA PRO A 89 6.69 1.38 -34.83
C PRO A 89 7.37 0.63 -33.67
N GLU A 90 8.45 -0.06 -34.01
CA GLU A 90 9.30 -0.78 -33.07
C GLU A 90 10.75 -0.46 -33.37
N PHE A 91 11.61 -0.68 -32.39
CA PHE A 91 13.04 -0.65 -32.57
C PHE A 91 13.69 -1.85 -31.90
N GLN A 92 14.95 -2.10 -32.27
CA GLN A 92 15.82 -3.06 -31.62
C GLN A 92 17.14 -2.36 -31.33
N GLU A 93 17.89 -2.87 -30.36
CA GLU A 93 19.28 -2.44 -30.19
C GLU A 93 20.15 -2.97 -31.34
N PHE A 94 21.41 -2.53 -31.40
CA PHE A 94 22.32 -2.77 -32.52
C PHE A 94 22.34 -4.22 -33.05
N PHE A 95 22.31 -5.21 -32.15
CA PHE A 95 22.35 -6.64 -32.52
C PHE A 95 21.00 -7.30 -32.79
N GLY A 96 19.89 -6.59 -32.59
CA GLY A 96 18.58 -7.06 -33.01
C GLY A 96 17.97 -8.20 -32.17
N PHE A 97 18.43 -8.41 -30.93
CA PHE A 97 17.99 -9.57 -30.12
C PHE A 97 16.58 -9.41 -29.55
N GLU A 98 16.11 -8.18 -29.36
CA GLU A 98 14.82 -7.92 -28.71
C GLU A 98 14.07 -6.77 -29.41
N ARG A 99 12.82 -7.05 -29.78
CA ARG A 99 11.86 -6.06 -30.29
C ARG A 99 11.30 -5.22 -29.14
N LYS A 100 11.28 -3.90 -29.31
CA LYS A 100 10.74 -2.96 -28.32
C LYS A 100 9.73 -2.03 -29.00
N PRO A 101 8.49 -1.94 -28.51
CA PRO A 101 7.53 -0.94 -28.98
C PRO A 101 8.12 0.47 -28.83
N ALA A 102 8.11 1.24 -29.92
CA ALA A 102 8.67 2.59 -29.98
C ALA A 102 7.58 3.63 -29.71
N PHE A 103 7.66 4.29 -28.56
CA PHE A 103 6.73 5.35 -28.19
C PHE A 103 7.40 6.35 -27.27
N ARG A 104 6.87 7.58 -27.24
CA ARG A 104 7.19 8.56 -26.21
C ARG A 104 5.95 8.84 -25.36
N ILE A 105 6.17 9.33 -24.15
CA ILE A 105 5.12 9.83 -23.28
C ILE A 105 5.22 11.35 -23.29
N VAL A 106 4.12 12.04 -23.56
CA VAL A 106 4.05 13.50 -23.46
C VAL A 106 2.97 13.92 -22.48
N ASP A 107 3.16 15.05 -21.81
CA ASP A 107 2.15 15.67 -20.96
C ASP A 107 1.04 16.35 -21.79
N ALA A 108 0.04 16.91 -21.12
CA ALA A 108 -1.05 17.64 -21.78
C ALA A 108 -0.60 18.92 -22.52
N LYS A 109 0.61 19.42 -22.26
CA LYS A 109 1.22 20.57 -22.95
C LYS A 109 2.08 20.13 -24.15
N GLY A 110 2.23 18.82 -24.36
CA GLY A 110 3.06 18.24 -25.42
C GLY A 110 4.55 18.15 -25.08
N ALA A 111 4.93 18.42 -23.83
CA ALA A 111 6.31 18.22 -23.37
C ALA A 111 6.56 16.73 -23.11
N GLU A 112 7.70 16.23 -23.57
CA GLU A 112 8.09 14.84 -23.36
C GLU A 112 8.41 14.57 -21.88
N VAL A 113 7.83 13.51 -21.35
CA VAL A 113 8.02 13.04 -19.97
C VAL A 113 8.95 11.83 -20.02
N PRO A 114 10.16 11.91 -19.43
CA PRO A 114 11.07 10.77 -19.40
C PRO A 114 10.46 9.63 -18.60
N TYR A 115 10.72 8.39 -19.02
CA TYR A 115 10.26 7.22 -18.32
C TYR A 115 11.32 6.12 -18.30
N GLN A 116 11.25 5.28 -17.28
CA GLN A 116 12.03 4.05 -17.18
C GLN A 116 11.16 2.89 -17.67
N ARG A 117 11.62 2.15 -18.69
CA ARG A 117 10.99 0.89 -19.09
C ARG A 117 11.37 -0.20 -18.09
N VAL A 118 10.37 -0.85 -17.52
CA VAL A 118 10.53 -1.80 -16.41
C VAL A 118 10.40 -3.24 -16.89
N HIS A 119 9.34 -3.51 -17.66
CA HIS A 119 9.03 -4.84 -18.16
C HIS A 119 8.21 -4.70 -19.45
N GLN A 120 8.24 -5.70 -20.32
CA GLN A 120 7.39 -5.74 -21.49
C GLN A 120 6.92 -7.16 -21.81
N GLN A 121 5.64 -7.29 -22.14
CA GLN A 121 5.03 -8.49 -22.66
C GLN A 121 4.42 -8.19 -24.03
N LEU A 122 4.92 -8.83 -25.07
CA LEU A 122 4.49 -8.55 -26.44
C LEU A 122 3.26 -9.40 -26.83
N GLU A 123 2.41 -8.83 -27.68
CA GLU A 123 1.29 -9.53 -28.33
C GLU A 123 0.31 -10.20 -27.36
N SER A 124 0.11 -9.61 -26.18
CA SER A 124 -0.90 -10.04 -25.22
C SER A 124 -2.31 -9.84 -25.77
N LEU A 125 -3.15 -10.88 -25.67
CA LEU A 125 -4.55 -10.80 -26.06
C LEU A 125 -5.33 -9.99 -25.02
N ARG A 126 -6.02 -8.94 -25.47
CA ARG A 126 -6.89 -8.08 -24.66
C ARG A 126 -8.29 -8.06 -25.23
N GLN A 127 -9.28 -8.02 -24.34
CA GLN A 127 -10.67 -7.87 -24.71
C GLN A 127 -11.08 -6.41 -24.53
N GLN A 128 -11.46 -5.74 -25.61
CA GLN A 128 -12.08 -4.42 -25.56
C GLN A 128 -13.60 -4.61 -25.49
N ARG A 129 -14.20 -4.19 -24.38
CA ARG A 129 -15.66 -4.18 -24.21
C ARG A 129 -16.19 -2.83 -24.66
N CYS A 130 -17.10 -2.84 -25.62
CA CYS A 130 -17.84 -1.66 -26.06
C CYS A 130 -19.26 -1.78 -25.55
N ARG A 131 -19.85 -0.70 -25.02
CA ARG A 131 -21.13 -0.76 -24.28
C ARG A 131 -22.29 -1.29 -25.13
N ARG A 132 -22.26 -1.05 -26.45
CA ARG A 132 -23.35 -1.40 -27.38
C ARG A 132 -22.91 -2.32 -28.53
N LYS A 133 -21.68 -2.84 -28.51
CA LYS A 133 -21.11 -3.64 -29.61
C LYS A 133 -20.57 -4.97 -29.11
N PHE A 134 -20.43 -5.92 -30.01
CA PHE A 134 -19.75 -7.18 -29.70
C PHE A 134 -18.31 -6.92 -29.21
N PRO A 135 -17.82 -7.61 -28.17
CA PRO A 135 -16.46 -7.40 -27.69
C PRO A 135 -15.41 -7.65 -28.78
N HIS A 136 -14.37 -6.82 -28.83
CA HIS A 136 -13.27 -6.99 -29.76
C HIS A 136 -12.10 -7.67 -29.07
N ALA A 137 -11.52 -8.68 -29.71
CA ALA A 137 -10.27 -9.29 -29.30
C ALA A 137 -9.12 -8.60 -30.04
N LEU A 138 -8.18 -8.01 -29.30
CA LEU A 138 -7.07 -7.21 -29.83
C LEU A 138 -5.74 -7.70 -29.26
N ARG A 139 -4.68 -7.68 -30.07
CA ARG A 139 -3.32 -7.94 -29.59
C ARG A 139 -2.66 -6.61 -29.20
N ARG A 140 -2.04 -6.56 -28.03
CA ARG A 140 -1.40 -5.38 -27.45
C ARG A 140 -0.03 -5.75 -26.88
N HIS A 141 0.92 -4.83 -26.95
CA HIS A 141 2.11 -4.92 -26.11
C HIS A 141 1.79 -4.29 -24.76
N LEU A 142 1.99 -5.02 -23.67
CA LEU A 142 1.91 -4.49 -22.32
C LEU A 142 3.30 -4.04 -21.94
N VAL A 143 3.49 -2.74 -21.73
CA VAL A 143 4.79 -2.17 -21.37
C VAL A 143 4.65 -1.50 -20.02
N GLU A 144 5.34 -2.04 -19.02
CA GLU A 144 5.43 -1.45 -17.70
C GLU A 144 6.49 -0.34 -17.71
N VAL A 145 6.09 0.83 -17.24
CA VAL A 145 6.95 2.01 -17.20
C VAL A 145 6.82 2.69 -15.85
N THR A 146 7.91 3.27 -15.37
CA THR A 146 7.91 4.18 -14.22
C THR A 146 8.09 5.60 -14.71
N VAL A 147 7.18 6.48 -14.31
CA VAL A 147 7.10 7.87 -14.80
C VAL A 147 7.04 8.82 -13.61
N PRO A 148 7.92 9.85 -13.52
CA PRO A 148 7.79 10.90 -12.52
C PRO A 148 6.53 11.73 -12.80
N LEU A 149 5.61 11.81 -11.82
CA LEU A 149 4.37 12.57 -11.97
C LEU A 149 4.04 13.38 -10.72
N ASP A 150 3.49 14.57 -10.95
CA ASP A 150 2.84 15.39 -9.94
C ASP A 150 1.32 15.20 -10.02
N LEU A 151 0.75 14.34 -9.17
CA LEU A 151 -0.67 14.05 -9.12
C LEU A 151 -1.37 14.94 -8.05
N PRO A 152 -2.37 15.75 -8.43
CA PRO A 152 -3.14 16.55 -7.46
C PRO A 152 -3.93 15.67 -6.49
N SER A 153 -4.32 16.23 -5.35
CA SER A 153 -5.26 15.60 -4.43
C SER A 153 -6.61 15.31 -5.10
N LEU A 154 -7.14 14.11 -4.88
CA LEU A 154 -8.43 13.65 -5.43
C LEU A 154 -8.58 14.05 -6.89
N GLY A 155 -7.54 13.76 -7.67
CA GLY A 155 -7.26 14.43 -8.92
C GLY A 155 -6.62 13.53 -9.95
N THR A 156 -6.37 14.10 -11.13
CA THR A 156 -5.83 13.36 -12.26
C THR A 156 -4.78 14.16 -13.03
N ARG A 157 -3.86 13.44 -13.66
CA ARG A 157 -3.02 13.92 -14.77
C ARG A 157 -3.33 13.16 -16.03
N THR A 158 -3.21 13.83 -17.16
CA THR A 158 -3.35 13.24 -18.49
C THR A 158 -1.98 13.15 -19.14
N LEU A 159 -1.59 11.93 -19.52
CA LEU A 159 -0.45 11.65 -20.38
C LEU A 159 -0.95 11.24 -21.76
N PHE A 160 -0.14 11.43 -22.78
CA PHE A 160 -0.37 10.89 -24.12
C PHE A 160 0.78 9.95 -24.49
N VAL A 161 0.43 8.74 -24.91
CA VAL A 161 1.39 7.80 -25.50
C VAL A 161 1.37 8.02 -27.00
N GLU A 162 2.52 8.38 -27.56
CA GLU A 162 2.67 8.67 -28.98
C GLU A 162 3.66 7.69 -29.62
N ALA A 163 3.18 6.97 -30.63
CA ALA A 163 4.00 6.12 -31.48
C ALA A 163 4.99 6.99 -32.27
N VAL A 164 6.29 6.72 -32.12
CA VAL A 164 7.36 7.45 -32.81
C VAL A 164 8.33 6.46 -33.43
N PRO A 165 8.84 6.73 -34.65
CA PRO A 165 9.85 5.88 -35.25
C PRO A 165 11.19 6.03 -34.53
N GLY A 166 11.93 4.93 -34.45
CA GLY A 166 13.29 4.90 -33.91
C GLY A 166 13.38 4.61 -32.41
N PRO A 167 14.61 4.58 -31.86
CA PRO A 167 14.82 4.21 -30.47
C PRO A 167 14.30 5.25 -29.48
N THR A 168 13.65 4.78 -28.42
CA THR A 168 13.13 5.61 -27.31
C THR A 168 13.93 5.27 -26.05
N ARG A 169 14.78 6.20 -25.63
CA ARG A 169 15.77 6.01 -24.57
C ARG A 169 15.84 7.26 -23.68
N HIS A 170 15.85 7.04 -22.38
CA HIS A 170 16.01 8.09 -21.37
C HIS A 170 17.16 7.71 -20.43
N PRO A 171 18.42 7.75 -20.91
CA PRO A 171 19.56 7.34 -20.10
C PRO A 171 19.83 8.37 -19.01
N GLU A 172 19.69 7.94 -17.76
CA GLU A 172 20.11 8.66 -16.55
C GLU A 172 20.80 7.66 -15.61
N ALA A 173 21.56 8.16 -14.64
CA ALA A 173 22.22 7.31 -13.65
C ALA A 173 21.16 6.54 -12.84
N PRO A 174 21.32 5.22 -12.62
CA PRO A 174 20.40 4.47 -11.80
C PRO A 174 20.56 4.83 -10.32
N LEU A 175 19.59 4.42 -9.50
CA LEU A 175 19.68 4.50 -8.04
C LEU A 175 20.67 3.46 -7.43
N THR A 176 21.20 2.56 -8.25
CA THR A 176 22.14 1.51 -7.82
C THR A 176 23.56 2.06 -7.74
N ILE A 177 24.20 1.95 -6.57
CA ILE A 177 25.61 2.30 -6.38
C ILE A 177 26.51 1.11 -6.73
N ASP A 178 26.11 -0.08 -6.27
CA ASP A 178 26.74 -1.36 -6.56
C ASP A 178 25.70 -2.50 -6.49
N ALA A 179 26.13 -3.76 -6.58
CA ALA A 179 25.21 -4.90 -6.60
C ALA A 179 24.34 -5.05 -5.33
N GLN A 180 24.74 -4.46 -4.21
CA GLN A 180 24.13 -4.60 -2.88
C GLN A 180 23.63 -3.27 -2.30
N THR A 181 23.86 -2.15 -2.97
CA THR A 181 23.51 -0.82 -2.45
C THR A 181 22.62 -0.04 -3.40
N PHE A 182 21.46 0.40 -2.89
CA PHE A 182 20.60 1.40 -3.51
C PHE A 182 20.71 2.73 -2.76
N GLU A 183 20.63 3.83 -3.47
CA GLU A 183 20.73 5.15 -2.89
C GLU A 183 19.83 6.16 -3.62
N ASN A 184 19.12 6.99 -2.85
CA ASN A 184 18.41 8.15 -3.35
C ASN A 184 18.77 9.40 -2.52
N GLU A 185 17.97 10.47 -2.64
CA GLU A 185 18.18 11.73 -1.95
C GLU A 185 18.09 11.64 -0.41
N PHE A 186 17.36 10.66 0.12
CA PHE A 186 17.02 10.55 1.54
C PHE A 186 17.60 9.30 2.20
N LEU A 187 17.71 8.19 1.48
CA LEU A 187 18.05 6.89 2.01
C LEU A 187 19.23 6.25 1.26
N THR A 188 20.06 5.54 2.01
CA THR A 188 20.95 4.49 1.48
C THR A 188 20.47 3.15 2.02
N VAL A 189 20.21 2.19 1.14
CA VAL A 189 19.71 0.86 1.49
C VAL A 189 20.73 -0.16 1.07
N VAL A 190 21.19 -0.98 2.00
CA VAL A 190 22.19 -2.03 1.76
C VAL A 190 21.54 -3.38 2.01
N ASN A 191 21.66 -4.30 1.05
CA ASN A 191 21.28 -5.68 1.23
C ASN A 191 22.46 -6.52 1.75
N SER A 192 22.30 -7.09 2.94
CA SER A 192 23.31 -7.89 3.63
C SER A 192 22.85 -9.34 3.77
N GLY A 193 22.71 -10.03 2.65
CA GLY A 193 22.50 -11.48 2.63
C GLY A 193 21.13 -11.92 3.14
N GLY A 194 20.06 -11.23 2.74
CA GLY A 194 18.69 -11.57 3.15
C GLY A 194 18.09 -10.60 4.18
N LYS A 195 18.96 -9.78 4.78
CA LYS A 195 18.62 -8.68 5.67
C LYS A 195 18.86 -7.34 4.98
N LEU A 196 18.21 -6.29 5.46
CA LEU A 196 18.43 -4.93 4.99
C LEU A 196 19.04 -4.06 6.10
N CYS A 197 19.96 -3.19 5.69
CA CYS A 197 20.35 -2.02 6.45
C CYS A 197 19.81 -0.77 5.74
N VAL A 198 19.19 0.14 6.50
CA VAL A 198 18.65 1.40 5.97
C VAL A 198 19.29 2.55 6.73
N TYR A 199 20.01 3.39 6.00
CA TYR A 199 20.58 4.64 6.49
C TYR A 199 19.68 5.80 6.10
N ASP A 200 19.21 6.56 7.08
CA ASP A 200 18.49 7.81 6.86
C ASP A 200 19.48 8.98 6.85
N LYS A 201 19.67 9.59 5.68
CA LYS A 201 20.65 10.65 5.45
C LYS A 201 20.31 11.96 6.16
N GLU A 202 19.04 12.17 6.53
CA GLU A 202 18.63 13.40 7.20
C GLU A 202 18.87 13.35 8.70
N THR A 203 18.57 12.22 9.32
CA THR A 203 18.81 12.02 10.76
C THR A 203 20.21 11.47 11.06
N GLY A 204 20.85 10.86 10.08
CA GLY A 204 22.11 10.13 10.24
C GLY A 204 21.95 8.78 10.93
N ALA A 205 20.72 8.28 11.13
CA ALA A 205 20.46 7.01 11.82
C ALA A 205 20.59 5.80 10.88
N ASP A 206 21.18 4.72 11.38
CA ASP A 206 21.26 3.41 10.70
C ASP A 206 20.36 2.39 11.39
N TYR A 207 19.51 1.74 10.60
CA TYR A 207 18.68 0.63 11.06
C TYR A 207 19.20 -0.66 10.43
N MET A 208 19.65 -1.60 11.27
CA MET A 208 20.32 -2.83 10.83
C MET A 208 19.45 -4.06 11.04
N ASP A 209 19.81 -5.15 10.35
CA ASP A 209 19.18 -6.47 10.48
C ASP A 209 17.65 -6.50 10.25
N LEU A 210 17.15 -5.53 9.48
CA LEU A 210 15.76 -5.47 9.06
C LEU A 210 15.43 -6.65 8.13
N LEU A 211 14.15 -7.04 8.10
CA LEU A 211 13.64 -8.21 7.37
C LEU A 211 14.12 -9.57 7.91
N THR A 212 14.58 -9.62 9.16
CA THR A 212 14.82 -10.91 9.83
C THR A 212 13.48 -11.64 10.01
N LEU A 213 13.36 -12.87 9.51
CA LEU A 213 12.17 -13.70 9.70
C LEU A 213 12.28 -14.45 11.02
N GLU A 214 11.16 -14.54 11.73
CA GLU A 214 11.02 -15.33 12.94
C GLU A 214 9.88 -16.34 12.77
N ASP A 215 10.16 -17.58 13.12
CA ASP A 215 9.21 -18.69 13.06
C ASP A 215 9.14 -19.41 14.41
N CYS A 216 7.96 -19.41 15.02
CA CYS A 216 7.69 -20.08 16.29
C CYS A 216 6.46 -21.00 16.17
N ALA A 217 6.24 -21.89 17.14
CA ALA A 217 5.03 -22.70 17.16
C ALA A 217 3.77 -21.84 17.38
N ASP A 218 2.65 -22.36 16.88
CA ASP A 218 1.32 -21.95 17.30
C ASP A 218 0.46 -23.18 17.59
N ILE A 219 0.23 -23.42 18.88
CA ILE A 219 -0.60 -24.54 19.36
C ILE A 219 -2.04 -24.13 19.68
N GLY A 220 -2.41 -22.90 19.33
CA GLY A 220 -3.71 -22.31 19.63
C GLY A 220 -4.77 -22.58 18.56
N ASP A 221 -5.59 -21.56 18.32
CA ASP A 221 -6.74 -21.59 17.41
C ASP A 221 -7.01 -20.19 16.85
N GLY A 222 -8.12 -19.99 16.14
CA GLY A 222 -8.48 -18.68 15.58
C GLY A 222 -8.67 -17.54 16.58
N TRP A 223 -8.78 -17.79 17.89
CA TRP A 223 -8.91 -16.75 18.92
C TRP A 223 -7.56 -16.34 19.47
N TYR A 224 -6.70 -17.32 19.75
CA TYR A 224 -5.46 -17.09 20.48
C TYR A 224 -4.27 -17.78 19.82
N HIS A 225 -3.14 -17.07 19.76
CA HIS A 225 -1.82 -17.67 19.57
C HIS A 225 -1.49 -18.52 20.80
N GLY A 226 -1.29 -19.82 20.60
CA GLY A 226 -0.93 -20.75 21.66
C GLY A 226 0.58 -20.88 21.80
N VAL A 227 1.10 -20.61 22.98
CA VAL A 227 2.52 -20.76 23.31
C VAL A 227 2.79 -22.15 23.88
N ALA A 228 3.76 -22.86 23.30
CA ALA A 228 4.23 -24.14 23.82
C ALA A 228 5.43 -23.97 24.76
N VAL A 229 5.47 -24.74 25.86
CA VAL A 229 6.58 -24.69 26.83
C VAL A 229 7.90 -25.13 26.20
N ASN A 230 7.86 -26.12 25.30
CA ASN A 230 9.03 -26.66 24.61
C ASN A 230 9.14 -26.14 23.17
N ASP A 231 8.71 -24.90 22.93
CA ASP A 231 8.85 -24.29 21.60
C ASP A 231 10.33 -24.00 21.28
N GLU A 232 10.64 -24.04 19.99
CA GLU A 232 11.92 -23.61 19.44
C GLU A 232 11.64 -22.50 18.42
N VAL A 233 12.16 -21.30 18.71
CA VAL A 233 12.05 -20.14 17.84
C VAL A 233 13.23 -20.14 16.86
N PHE A 234 12.92 -20.09 15.57
CA PHE A 234 13.90 -20.04 14.49
C PHE A 234 14.01 -18.63 13.95
N LEU A 235 15.22 -18.19 13.61
CA LEU A 235 15.51 -16.91 12.98
C LEU A 235 16.23 -17.10 11.64
N SER A 236 15.89 -16.30 10.63
CA SER A 236 16.52 -16.37 9.31
C SER A 236 17.84 -15.62 9.21
N SER A 237 18.41 -15.11 10.31
CA SER A 237 19.57 -14.21 10.30
C SER A 237 20.81 -14.80 9.59
N ASN A 238 20.92 -16.13 9.53
CA ASN A 238 21.99 -16.86 8.84
C ASN A 238 21.46 -17.82 7.77
N SER A 239 20.22 -17.62 7.31
CA SER A 239 19.66 -18.40 6.22
C SER A 239 20.34 -18.07 4.90
N PRO A 240 20.56 -19.07 4.02
CA PRO A 240 21.00 -18.80 2.66
C PRO A 240 20.00 -17.88 1.94
N SER A 241 20.52 -16.93 1.17
CA SER A 241 19.70 -16.10 0.30
C SER A 241 20.34 -15.84 -1.05
N THR A 242 19.49 -15.67 -2.06
CA THR A 242 19.88 -15.27 -3.41
C THR A 242 19.32 -13.90 -3.71
N THR A 243 20.17 -12.96 -4.13
CA THR A 243 19.73 -11.62 -4.54
C THR A 243 19.83 -11.44 -6.05
N VAL A 244 18.75 -10.95 -6.63
CA VAL A 244 18.64 -10.63 -8.04
C VAL A 244 18.31 -9.14 -8.19
N LEU A 245 19.11 -8.41 -8.95
CA LEU A 245 18.77 -7.05 -9.37
C LEU A 245 17.78 -7.14 -10.53
N VAL A 246 16.50 -6.89 -10.25
CA VAL A 246 15.41 -7.04 -11.24
C VAL A 246 15.21 -5.74 -12.01
N GLN A 247 15.36 -4.61 -11.34
CA GLN A 247 15.15 -3.29 -11.93
C GLN A 247 16.30 -2.38 -11.53
N ASN A 248 16.90 -1.72 -12.52
CA ASN A 248 18.03 -0.83 -12.34
C ASN A 248 17.85 0.41 -13.20
N GLY A 249 17.22 1.44 -12.66
CA GLY A 249 17.03 2.68 -13.40
C GLY A 249 16.92 3.91 -12.50
N PRO A 250 16.77 5.09 -13.11
CA PRO A 250 16.88 6.38 -12.44
C PRO A 250 15.67 6.74 -11.56
N PHE A 251 14.52 6.10 -11.81
CA PHE A 251 13.28 6.40 -11.10
C PHE A 251 12.98 5.38 -10.02
N LYS A 252 13.37 4.12 -10.25
CA LYS A 252 13.30 3.06 -9.24
C LYS A 252 14.37 1.99 -9.47
N ALA A 253 14.79 1.37 -8.38
CA ALA A 253 15.58 0.15 -8.38
C ALA A 253 14.92 -0.89 -7.46
N THR A 254 14.99 -2.16 -7.85
CA THR A 254 14.34 -3.27 -7.13
C THR A 254 15.22 -4.51 -7.09
N TRP A 255 15.42 -5.02 -5.88
CA TRP A 255 15.94 -6.37 -5.66
C TRP A 255 14.80 -7.37 -5.50
N ARG A 256 15.03 -8.60 -5.98
CA ARG A 256 14.33 -9.79 -5.53
C ARG A 256 15.29 -10.61 -4.68
N ILE A 257 14.97 -10.79 -3.41
CA ILE A 257 15.76 -11.50 -2.42
C ILE A 257 15.02 -12.76 -2.03
N GLU A 258 15.56 -13.92 -2.36
CA GLU A 258 14.98 -15.23 -2.09
C GLU A 258 15.69 -15.84 -0.88
N VAL A 259 14.98 -16.07 0.22
CA VAL A 259 15.49 -16.63 1.48
C VAL A 259 15.04 -18.08 1.62
N GLU A 260 15.99 -18.97 1.90
CA GLU A 260 15.73 -20.39 2.19
C GLU A 260 15.72 -20.62 3.71
N PHE A 261 14.52 -20.59 4.31
CA PHE A 261 14.38 -20.67 5.76
C PHE A 261 14.02 -22.08 6.22
N LYS A 262 14.98 -22.80 6.79
CA LYS A 262 14.76 -24.18 7.28
C LYS A 262 14.12 -24.18 8.67
N VAL A 263 12.88 -24.65 8.74
CA VAL A 263 12.06 -24.68 9.96
C VAL A 263 11.41 -26.06 10.15
N PRO A 264 10.97 -26.43 11.35
CA PRO A 264 10.16 -27.63 11.58
C PRO A 264 8.90 -27.65 10.70
N SER A 265 8.54 -28.82 10.15
CA SER A 265 7.38 -28.94 9.24
C SER A 265 6.04 -28.72 9.92
N GLU A 266 5.93 -29.08 11.21
CA GLU A 266 4.72 -28.97 12.02
C GLU A 266 5.03 -29.00 13.53
N PHE A 267 4.00 -28.94 14.36
CA PHE A 267 4.07 -29.19 15.79
C PHE A 267 3.57 -30.60 16.14
N ASP A 268 4.36 -31.37 16.90
CA ASP A 268 3.96 -32.69 17.42
C ASP A 268 3.26 -32.53 18.78
N PHE A 269 1.93 -32.56 18.74
CA PHE A 269 1.10 -32.43 19.94
C PHE A 269 1.07 -33.68 20.83
N SER A 270 1.55 -34.84 20.36
CA SER A 270 1.66 -36.03 21.22
C SER A 270 2.84 -35.90 22.19
N ARG A 271 3.88 -35.17 21.78
CA ARG A 271 5.10 -34.91 22.56
C ARG A 271 5.18 -33.48 23.08
N MET A 272 4.31 -32.58 22.60
CA MET A 272 4.31 -31.16 22.89
C MET A 272 5.66 -30.49 22.57
N VAL A 273 6.16 -30.74 21.36
CA VAL A 273 7.41 -30.17 20.80
C VAL A 273 7.23 -29.92 19.30
N ARG A 274 8.08 -29.11 18.68
CA ARG A 274 8.13 -29.01 17.21
C ARG A 274 8.67 -30.32 16.60
N SER A 275 8.25 -30.64 15.37
CA SER A 275 8.71 -31.83 14.68
C SER A 275 10.23 -31.80 14.43
N SER A 276 10.88 -32.96 14.51
CA SER A 276 12.29 -33.10 14.10
C SER A 276 12.46 -33.06 12.58
N GLU A 277 11.39 -33.30 11.82
CA GLU A 277 11.40 -33.15 10.37
C GLU A 277 11.40 -31.66 10.03
N ARG A 278 12.38 -31.25 9.21
CA ARG A 278 12.54 -29.86 8.78
C ARG A 278 12.23 -29.73 7.30
N THR A 279 11.54 -28.64 6.95
CA THR A 279 11.28 -28.24 5.58
C THR A 279 11.85 -26.86 5.30
N THR A 280 12.04 -26.52 4.02
CA THR A 280 12.49 -25.19 3.62
C THR A 280 11.28 -24.33 3.30
N LEU A 281 10.98 -23.38 4.17
CA LEU A 281 10.04 -22.30 3.92
C LEU A 281 10.70 -21.26 3.00
N ARG A 282 10.16 -21.10 1.79
CA ARG A 282 10.69 -20.13 0.82
C ARG A 282 10.00 -18.79 1.00
N VAL A 283 10.80 -17.76 1.23
CA VAL A 283 10.32 -16.39 1.38
C VAL A 283 11.02 -15.49 0.35
N THR A 284 10.26 -14.76 -0.44
CA THR A 284 10.78 -13.82 -1.44
C THR A 284 10.44 -12.40 -1.06
N HIS A 285 11.45 -11.55 -0.87
CA HIS A 285 11.27 -10.12 -0.68
C HIS A 285 11.56 -9.37 -1.99
N TRP A 286 10.62 -8.56 -2.44
CA TRP A 286 10.86 -7.55 -3.47
C TRP A 286 11.06 -6.21 -2.78
N VAL A 287 12.28 -5.72 -2.79
CA VAL A 287 12.71 -4.51 -2.08
C VAL A 287 12.93 -3.41 -3.10
N THR A 288 12.13 -2.34 -3.05
CA THR A 288 12.17 -1.24 -4.01
C THR A 288 12.50 0.07 -3.33
N LEU A 289 13.45 0.80 -3.91
CA LEU A 289 13.73 2.20 -3.60
C LEU A 289 13.34 3.06 -4.80
N ARG A 290 12.56 4.13 -4.56
CA ARG A 290 12.17 5.11 -5.58
C ARG A 290 12.91 6.42 -5.40
N ARG A 291 13.15 7.13 -6.51
CA ARG A 291 13.70 8.49 -6.45
C ARG A 291 12.77 9.41 -5.66
N GLY A 292 13.32 10.19 -4.74
CA GLY A 292 12.56 11.11 -3.88
C GLY A 292 11.73 10.46 -2.77
N ALA A 293 11.74 9.13 -2.62
CA ALA A 293 11.01 8.45 -1.56
C ALA A 293 11.80 8.43 -0.25
N ARG A 294 11.10 8.63 0.88
CA ARG A 294 11.64 8.55 2.25
C ARG A 294 11.32 7.21 2.93
N HIS A 295 11.03 6.19 2.13
CA HIS A 295 10.69 4.87 2.60
C HIS A 295 11.19 3.83 1.63
N VAL A 296 11.33 2.60 2.13
CA VAL A 296 11.62 1.41 1.33
C VAL A 296 10.34 0.63 1.15
N GLU A 297 9.99 0.29 -0.09
CA GLU A 297 8.81 -0.53 -0.39
C GLU A 297 9.21 -2.01 -0.35
N VAL A 298 8.46 -2.83 0.40
CA VAL A 298 8.71 -4.27 0.51
C VAL A 298 7.44 -5.05 0.18
N VAL A 299 7.57 -5.98 -0.75
CA VAL A 299 6.57 -7.03 -0.98
C VAL A 299 7.16 -8.36 -0.57
N THR A 300 6.54 -9.06 0.36
CA THR A 300 6.98 -10.39 0.80
C THR A 300 6.02 -11.45 0.31
N GLU A 301 6.54 -12.43 -0.41
CA GLU A 301 5.79 -13.62 -0.83
C GLU A 301 6.28 -14.84 -0.05
N VAL A 302 5.33 -15.59 0.52
CA VAL A 302 5.60 -16.80 1.30
C VAL A 302 4.87 -17.97 0.65
N GLU A 303 5.60 -19.04 0.34
CA GLU A 303 4.99 -20.33 -0.04
C GLU A 303 4.85 -21.18 1.23
N ASN A 304 3.73 -21.03 1.94
CA ASN A 304 3.49 -21.69 3.20
C ASN A 304 3.18 -23.18 3.01
N ILE A 305 4.09 -24.01 3.48
CA ILE A 305 3.97 -25.48 3.54
C ILE A 305 4.14 -26.00 4.98
N VAL A 306 4.28 -25.08 5.95
CA VAL A 306 4.55 -25.36 7.36
C VAL A 306 3.22 -25.30 8.11
N ARG A 307 3.06 -26.13 9.14
CA ARG A 307 1.83 -26.25 9.92
C ARG A 307 2.07 -25.82 11.37
N ASP A 308 1.00 -25.37 12.04
CA ASP A 308 0.99 -25.10 13.49
C ASP A 308 2.11 -24.14 13.93
N HIS A 309 2.24 -23.03 13.20
CA HIS A 309 3.34 -22.08 13.35
C HIS A 309 2.88 -20.63 13.14
N ARG A 310 3.68 -19.67 13.63
CA ARG A 310 3.51 -18.25 13.35
C ARG A 310 4.79 -17.71 12.73
N LEU A 311 4.64 -17.00 11.61
CA LEU A 311 5.73 -16.35 10.91
C LEU A 311 5.61 -14.82 11.06
N ARG A 312 6.69 -14.20 11.56
CA ARG A 312 6.82 -12.74 11.68
C ARG A 312 8.01 -12.25 10.88
N VAL A 313 7.97 -10.97 10.51
CA VAL A 313 9.15 -10.23 10.04
C VAL A 313 9.52 -9.16 11.08
N LEU A 314 10.81 -9.08 11.38
CA LEU A 314 11.38 -8.27 12.45
C LEU A 314 12.13 -7.06 11.89
N PHE A 315 11.99 -5.95 12.61
CA PHE A 315 12.63 -4.67 12.32
C PHE A 315 13.22 -4.09 13.60
N PRO A 316 14.48 -4.46 13.95
CA PRO A 316 15.21 -3.84 15.05
C PRO A 316 15.23 -2.32 14.87
N SER A 317 14.67 -1.59 15.84
CA SER A 317 14.53 -0.13 15.72
C SER A 317 15.76 0.61 16.21
N LEU A 318 16.58 -0.04 17.07
CA LEU A 318 17.76 0.54 17.72
C LEU A 318 17.47 1.85 18.46
N ILE A 319 16.24 1.99 18.96
CA ILE A 319 15.76 3.20 19.63
C ILE A 319 15.49 2.90 21.11
N ASP A 320 16.05 3.72 22.00
CA ASP A 320 15.65 3.73 23.40
C ASP A 320 14.26 4.39 23.54
N ALA A 321 13.26 3.54 23.76
CA ALA A 321 11.88 3.93 23.99
C ALA A 321 11.22 3.06 25.07
N LYS A 322 10.21 3.64 25.72
CA LYS A 322 9.32 2.95 26.69
C LYS A 322 7.90 2.76 26.17
N THR A 323 7.56 3.51 25.12
CA THR A 323 6.25 3.49 24.48
C THR A 323 6.42 3.43 22.97
N TYR A 324 5.37 2.98 22.31
CA TYR A 324 5.26 2.97 20.86
C TYR A 324 3.87 3.42 20.45
N TRP A 325 3.70 3.73 19.17
CA TRP A 325 2.43 4.18 18.61
C TRP A 325 1.93 3.20 17.56
N ALA A 326 0.61 3.05 17.48
CA ALA A 326 -0.05 2.36 16.38
C ALA A 326 -1.38 3.04 16.04
N ASP A 327 -1.84 2.91 14.80
CA ASP A 327 -3.15 3.41 14.41
C ASP A 327 -4.28 2.43 14.73
N THR A 328 -5.45 3.03 14.91
CA THR A 328 -6.73 2.39 15.19
C THR A 328 -7.82 3.13 14.40
N PRO A 329 -9.04 2.61 14.31
CA PRO A 329 -10.12 3.29 13.60
C PRO A 329 -10.34 4.73 14.12
N PHE A 330 -9.98 5.70 13.29
CA PHE A 330 -10.05 7.14 13.59
C PHE A 330 -9.17 7.64 14.75
N ASP A 331 -8.12 6.92 15.13
CA ASP A 331 -7.20 7.39 16.15
C ASP A 331 -5.79 6.79 16.01
N ALA A 332 -4.81 7.44 16.61
CA ALA A 332 -3.49 6.89 16.88
C ALA A 332 -3.28 6.80 18.40
N VAL A 333 -2.89 5.62 18.87
CA VAL A 333 -2.78 5.31 20.30
C VAL A 333 -1.34 5.03 20.68
N GLU A 334 -0.93 5.58 21.81
CA GLU A 334 0.34 5.30 22.46
C GLU A 334 0.18 4.14 23.44
N ARG A 335 1.11 3.19 23.41
CA ARG A 335 1.10 1.98 24.26
C ARG A 335 2.44 1.79 24.95
N PRO A 336 2.48 1.30 26.19
CA PRO A 336 3.74 0.86 26.81
C PRO A 336 4.31 -0.34 26.06
N ILE A 337 5.63 -0.38 25.92
CA ILE A 337 6.34 -1.53 25.34
C ILE A 337 6.37 -2.68 26.36
N ALA A 338 6.80 -2.38 27.59
CA ALA A 338 6.84 -3.35 28.67
C ALA A 338 5.42 -3.80 29.05
N LEU A 339 5.24 -5.11 29.15
CA LEU A 339 4.03 -5.70 29.73
C LEU A 339 3.90 -5.31 31.20
N ARG A 340 2.67 -5.37 31.72
CA ARG A 340 2.41 -5.08 33.12
C ARG A 340 3.24 -5.98 34.06
N LYS A 341 3.79 -5.39 35.12
CA LYS A 341 4.56 -6.13 36.13
C LYS A 341 3.74 -7.20 36.86
N ASP A 342 2.44 -6.94 37.05
CA ASP A 342 1.49 -7.86 37.68
C ASP A 342 0.82 -8.82 36.69
N ASN A 343 1.30 -8.90 35.44
CA ASN A 343 0.70 -9.73 34.40
C ASN A 343 0.54 -11.21 34.81
N HIS A 344 1.52 -11.75 35.55
CA HIS A 344 1.51 -13.12 36.08
C HIS A 344 0.37 -13.42 37.08
N LEU A 345 -0.31 -12.40 37.62
CA LEU A 345 -1.47 -12.55 38.50
C LEU A 345 -2.80 -12.54 37.74
N ALA A 346 -2.79 -12.15 36.46
CA ALA A 346 -3.99 -12.08 35.65
C ALA A 346 -4.45 -13.48 35.24
N LYS A 347 -5.78 -13.68 35.17
CA LYS A 347 -6.37 -14.91 34.64
C LYS A 347 -6.02 -15.11 33.16
N GLU A 348 -6.05 -14.02 32.40
CA GLU A 348 -5.64 -13.95 31.01
C GLU A 348 -4.41 -13.05 30.95
N LEU A 349 -3.29 -13.60 30.50
CA LEU A 349 -2.05 -12.85 30.39
C LEU A 349 -2.20 -11.79 29.30
N GLU A 350 -1.74 -10.58 29.62
CA GLU A 350 -1.42 -9.58 28.63
C GLU A 350 -0.33 -10.13 27.69
N VAL A 351 -0.60 -10.06 26.39
CA VAL A 351 0.34 -10.42 25.33
C VAL A 351 0.97 -9.18 24.71
N GLU A 352 2.17 -9.35 24.14
CA GLU A 352 2.93 -8.29 23.45
C GLU A 352 2.25 -7.84 22.15
N THR A 353 1.57 -8.76 21.45
CA THR A 353 0.92 -8.48 20.17
C THR A 353 -0.33 -7.64 20.40
N LYS A 354 -0.43 -6.53 19.66
CA LYS A 354 -1.55 -5.60 19.74
C LYS A 354 -2.08 -5.29 18.33
N PRO A 355 -3.34 -4.84 18.21
CA PRO A 355 -3.88 -4.50 16.90
C PRO A 355 -3.32 -3.19 16.36
N GLN A 356 -3.06 -3.16 15.06
CA GLN A 356 -2.86 -1.96 14.24
C GLN A 356 -3.87 -1.96 13.08
N SER A 357 -4.10 -0.80 12.44
CA SER A 357 -4.89 -0.74 11.20
C SER A 357 -3.98 -0.70 9.97
N THR A 358 -2.98 0.18 9.98
CA THR A 358 -2.03 0.37 8.89
C THR A 358 -0.60 0.64 9.34
N TRP A 359 -0.32 1.02 10.60
CA TRP A 359 1.07 1.26 11.00
C TRP A 359 1.37 1.09 12.48
N THR A 360 2.63 0.79 12.77
CA THR A 360 3.27 0.77 14.09
C THR A 360 4.58 1.53 14.03
N ALA A 361 4.88 2.35 15.04
CA ALA A 361 6.06 3.20 15.05
C ALA A 361 6.67 3.36 16.46
N VAL A 362 8.00 3.43 16.50
CA VAL A 362 8.80 3.73 17.69
C VAL A 362 9.62 4.98 17.41
N SER A 363 9.76 5.87 18.40
CA SER A 363 10.62 7.06 18.28
C SER A 363 11.28 7.40 19.61
N GLY A 364 12.52 7.85 19.58
CA GLY A 364 13.32 8.06 20.78
C GLY A 364 14.74 8.51 20.44
N THR A 365 15.68 8.15 21.31
CA THR A 365 17.12 8.35 21.07
C THR A 365 17.68 7.09 20.42
N HIS A 366 18.47 7.23 19.37
CA HIS A 366 19.10 6.10 18.72
C HIS A 366 20.26 5.57 19.57
N GLN A 367 20.41 4.24 19.71
CA GLN A 367 21.45 3.65 20.56
C GLN A 367 22.88 3.98 20.08
N ILE A 368 23.06 4.10 18.76
CA ILE A 368 24.37 4.34 18.13
C ILE A 368 24.63 5.84 17.91
N TYR A 369 23.57 6.67 17.83
CA TYR A 369 23.65 8.06 17.38
C TYR A 369 22.93 9.00 18.36
N ASP A 370 23.67 9.95 18.94
CA ASP A 370 23.17 10.87 19.97
C ASP A 370 22.58 12.19 19.42
N GLU A 371 22.60 12.40 18.09
CA GLU A 371 22.11 13.64 17.48
C GLU A 371 20.60 13.61 17.21
N GLY A 372 19.85 14.32 18.06
CA GLY A 372 18.41 14.50 17.87
C GLY A 372 17.58 13.27 18.24
N LYS A 373 16.29 13.32 17.90
CA LYS A 373 15.40 12.16 18.03
C LYS A 373 15.15 11.59 16.64
N CYS A 374 15.04 10.28 16.53
CA CYS A 374 14.64 9.59 15.32
C CYS A 374 13.60 8.51 15.64
N GLY A 375 13.12 7.84 14.59
CA GLY A 375 12.10 6.83 14.69
C GLY A 375 12.09 5.87 13.50
N LEU A 376 11.50 4.70 13.73
CA LEU A 376 11.23 3.70 12.72
C LEU A 376 9.74 3.38 12.74
N ALA A 377 9.11 3.42 11.56
CA ALA A 377 7.72 3.02 11.38
C ALA A 377 7.61 1.93 10.32
N ILE A 378 6.71 0.98 10.57
CA ILE A 378 6.33 -0.06 9.61
C ILE A 378 4.88 0.20 9.20
N ILE A 379 4.70 0.49 7.92
CA ILE A 379 3.38 0.74 7.31
C ILE A 379 2.97 -0.53 6.59
N SER A 380 1.77 -1.06 6.80
CA SER A 380 1.31 -2.29 6.18
C SER A 380 -0.16 -2.20 5.76
N LYS A 381 -0.56 -3.08 4.86
CA LYS A 381 -1.96 -3.23 4.44
C LYS A 381 -2.42 -4.66 4.71
N GLY A 382 -3.52 -4.81 5.45
CA GLY A 382 -4.13 -6.12 5.72
C GLY A 382 -3.39 -6.98 6.75
N LEU A 383 -2.48 -6.38 7.53
CA LEU A 383 -1.73 -7.05 8.59
C LEU A 383 -2.05 -6.39 9.95
N PRO A 384 -3.13 -6.84 10.62
CA PRO A 384 -3.65 -6.15 11.79
C PRO A 384 -2.87 -6.47 13.07
N GLU A 385 -1.97 -7.46 13.09
CA GLU A 385 -1.22 -7.85 14.29
C GLU A 385 0.24 -7.37 14.19
N SER A 386 0.64 -6.56 15.16
CA SER A 386 2.03 -6.12 15.34
C SER A 386 2.43 -6.13 16.82
N ALA A 387 3.72 -6.09 17.09
CA ALA A 387 4.27 -5.90 18.43
C ALA A 387 5.49 -4.99 18.36
N VAL A 388 5.84 -4.40 19.50
CA VAL A 388 7.18 -3.87 19.76
C VAL A 388 7.72 -4.68 20.92
N ILE A 389 8.75 -5.48 20.65
CA ILE A 389 9.32 -6.41 21.61
C ILE A 389 10.07 -5.60 22.68
N ASP A 390 9.95 -6.00 23.95
CA ASP A 390 10.69 -5.39 25.06
C ASP A 390 12.13 -5.95 25.14
N ASP A 391 12.82 -5.96 23.99
CA ASP A 391 14.24 -6.27 23.84
C ASP A 391 15.07 -4.97 23.78
N GLU A 392 16.39 -5.06 23.80
CA GLU A 392 17.27 -3.88 23.78
C GLU A 392 16.98 -2.96 22.58
N ASP A 393 16.68 -3.56 21.42
CA ASP A 393 16.52 -2.88 20.13
C ASP A 393 15.10 -2.35 19.85
N ARG A 394 14.16 -2.62 20.74
CA ARG A 394 12.72 -2.33 20.57
C ARG A 394 12.23 -2.80 19.21
N THR A 395 12.48 -4.07 18.92
CA THR A 395 12.20 -4.67 17.62
C THR A 395 10.71 -4.60 17.31
N ILE A 396 10.38 -3.94 16.19
CA ILE A 396 9.01 -3.99 15.66
C ILE A 396 8.84 -5.36 14.99
N ALA A 397 7.84 -6.13 15.43
CA ALA A 397 7.50 -7.42 14.84
C ALA A 397 6.15 -7.31 14.12
N LEU A 398 6.13 -7.61 12.82
CA LEU A 398 4.93 -7.65 12.01
C LEU A 398 4.57 -9.11 11.73
N THR A 399 3.41 -9.56 12.21
CA THR A 399 2.94 -10.93 11.95
C THR A 399 2.47 -11.02 10.50
N LEU A 400 3.10 -11.90 9.71
CA LEU A 400 2.72 -12.15 8.32
C LEU A 400 1.58 -13.16 8.25
N LEU A 401 1.75 -14.30 8.93
CA LEU A 401 0.75 -15.36 8.95
C LEU A 401 0.83 -16.17 10.24
N ARG A 402 -0.29 -16.78 10.58
CA ARG A 402 -0.46 -17.65 11.74
C ARG A 402 -1.30 -18.85 11.33
N ALA A 403 -0.71 -20.04 11.42
CA ALA A 403 -1.29 -21.29 10.97
C ALA A 403 -1.60 -22.19 12.16
N PHE A 404 -2.84 -22.67 12.25
CA PHE A 404 -3.33 -23.49 13.36
C PHE A 404 -4.33 -24.53 12.85
N ARG A 405 -4.43 -25.67 13.54
CA ARG A 405 -5.26 -26.80 13.07
C ARG A 405 -6.68 -26.85 13.61
N ARG A 406 -7.13 -25.94 14.49
CA ARG A 406 -8.47 -26.01 15.12
C ARG A 406 -9.18 -24.66 15.14
N ALA A 407 -10.50 -24.71 15.04
CA ALA A 407 -11.37 -23.64 15.48
C ALA A 407 -11.82 -23.96 16.91
N VAL A 408 -12.34 -22.96 17.63
CA VAL A 408 -12.79 -23.15 19.01
C VAL A 408 -13.90 -24.20 19.04
N PHE A 409 -13.76 -25.18 19.95
CA PHE A 409 -14.68 -26.33 20.11
C PHE A 409 -14.79 -27.27 18.89
N THR A 410 -13.77 -27.32 18.03
CA THR A 410 -13.70 -28.31 16.93
C THR A 410 -12.49 -29.23 17.03
N ASP A 411 -12.61 -30.44 16.47
CA ASP A 411 -11.50 -31.41 16.42
C ASP A 411 -10.46 -31.07 15.33
N GLY A 412 -10.83 -30.20 14.38
CA GLY A 412 -10.00 -29.77 13.27
C GLY A 412 -10.58 -28.55 12.53
N ASN A 413 -9.71 -27.85 11.79
CA ASN A 413 -10.01 -26.71 10.94
C ASN A 413 -8.83 -26.53 9.96
N GLU A 414 -8.81 -27.33 8.89
CA GLU A 414 -7.65 -27.44 7.99
C GLU A 414 -7.35 -26.12 7.27
N GLY A 415 -8.38 -25.32 6.97
CA GLY A 415 -8.22 -24.00 6.39
C GLY A 415 -7.45 -23.03 7.29
N GLY A 416 -7.45 -23.25 8.61
CA GLY A 416 -6.64 -22.49 9.58
C GLY A 416 -5.12 -22.68 9.39
N GLN A 417 -4.69 -23.70 8.67
CA GLN A 417 -3.27 -23.90 8.33
C GLN A 417 -2.78 -22.97 7.22
N ILE A 418 -3.70 -22.32 6.50
CA ILE A 418 -3.41 -21.29 5.48
C ILE A 418 -2.25 -21.69 4.57
N GLN A 419 -2.33 -22.90 4.01
CA GLN A 419 -1.31 -23.43 3.11
C GLN A 419 -1.34 -22.71 1.76
N GLY A 420 -0.21 -22.67 1.07
CA GLY A 420 -0.08 -22.08 -0.27
C GLY A 420 0.58 -20.72 -0.28
N LYS A 421 0.34 -19.95 -1.35
CA LYS A 421 1.07 -18.71 -1.62
C LYS A 421 0.37 -17.52 -0.99
N HIS A 422 1.13 -16.74 -0.23
CA HIS A 422 0.68 -15.50 0.40
C HIS A 422 1.56 -14.35 -0.04
N ARG A 423 0.97 -13.15 -0.13
CA ARG A 423 1.67 -11.94 -0.54
C ARG A 423 1.31 -10.80 0.40
N PHE A 424 2.33 -10.15 0.94
CA PHE A 424 2.22 -9.12 1.96
C PHE A 424 2.93 -7.85 1.49
N GLU A 425 2.30 -6.70 1.71
CA GLU A 425 2.87 -5.40 1.32
C GLU A 425 3.05 -4.52 2.56
N TYR A 426 4.26 -4.01 2.73
CA TYR A 426 4.59 -3.09 3.80
C TYR A 426 5.78 -2.20 3.43
N TRP A 427 5.88 -1.04 4.09
CA TRP A 427 6.96 -0.07 3.91
C TRP A 427 7.74 0.08 5.21
N VAL A 428 9.05 0.27 5.05
CA VAL A 428 9.97 0.65 6.13
C VAL A 428 10.21 2.15 6.02
N VAL A 429 9.85 2.89 7.06
CA VAL A 429 9.88 4.35 7.07
C VAL A 429 10.72 4.84 8.26
N PRO A 430 12.01 5.16 8.05
CA PRO A 430 12.74 5.94 9.04
C PRO A 430 12.22 7.38 9.04
N PHE A 431 12.25 8.04 10.21
CA PHE A 431 11.82 9.42 10.33
C PHE A 431 12.56 10.16 11.46
N GLY A 432 12.60 11.48 11.37
CA GLY A 432 13.14 12.36 12.40
C GLY A 432 12.08 12.81 13.42
N GLY A 433 12.52 13.03 14.66
CA GLY A 433 11.70 13.65 15.71
C GLY A 433 10.75 12.69 16.44
N ARG A 434 9.51 13.13 16.63
CA ARG A 434 8.44 12.36 17.28
C ARG A 434 7.50 11.80 16.23
N VAL A 435 6.79 10.73 16.56
CA VAL A 435 5.72 10.18 15.71
C VAL A 435 4.71 11.26 15.29
N ASP A 436 4.55 11.47 13.99
CA ASP A 436 3.43 12.23 13.42
C ASP A 436 2.34 11.27 12.88
N PRO A 437 1.22 11.10 13.59
CA PRO A 437 0.18 10.16 13.17
C PRO A 437 -0.54 10.59 11.88
N VAL A 438 -0.48 11.86 11.49
CA VAL A 438 -1.04 12.32 10.21
C VAL A 438 -0.15 11.88 9.07
N GLU A 439 1.17 12.04 9.19
CA GLU A 439 2.11 11.61 8.16
C GLU A 439 2.10 10.09 7.97
N LEU A 440 2.21 9.33 9.06
CA LEU A 440 2.15 7.86 9.00
C LEU A 440 0.78 7.37 8.50
N GLY A 441 -0.30 8.02 8.90
CA GLY A 441 -1.63 7.73 8.35
C GLY A 441 -1.75 8.03 6.85
N ARG A 442 -1.07 9.07 6.33
CA ARG A 442 -1.01 9.35 4.89
C ARG A 442 -0.21 8.26 4.17
N TYR A 443 0.90 7.77 4.72
CA TYR A 443 1.59 6.60 4.17
C TYR A 443 0.68 5.37 4.13
N GLY A 444 -0.03 5.07 5.22
CA GLY A 444 -1.01 3.97 5.26
C GLY A 444 -2.10 4.09 4.19
N GLN A 445 -2.67 5.29 4.03
CA GLN A 445 -3.65 5.56 2.97
C GLN A 445 -3.06 5.40 1.57
N ARG A 446 -1.82 5.82 1.38
CA ARG A 446 -1.12 5.73 0.09
C ARG A 446 -0.84 4.29 -0.32
N LEU A 447 -0.32 3.47 0.60
CA LEU A 447 -0.14 2.04 0.40
C LEU A 447 -1.48 1.34 0.11
N ALA A 448 -2.54 1.69 0.85
CA ALA A 448 -3.85 1.08 0.68
C ALA A 448 -4.51 1.40 -0.68
N ALA A 449 -4.47 2.68 -1.09
CA ALA A 449 -5.14 3.17 -2.29
C ALA A 449 -4.40 2.81 -3.59
N GLY A 450 -3.06 2.92 -3.59
CA GLY A 450 -2.24 2.81 -4.78
C GLY A 450 -2.55 3.87 -5.85
N ILE A 451 -1.91 3.73 -7.01
CA ILE A 451 -2.19 4.54 -8.19
C ILE A 451 -3.13 3.75 -9.13
N ARG A 452 -4.01 4.47 -9.82
CA ARG A 452 -4.91 3.90 -10.84
C ARG A 452 -4.79 4.67 -12.13
N SER A 453 -4.92 3.98 -13.25
CA SER A 453 -4.90 4.60 -14.56
C SER A 453 -5.91 3.97 -15.51
N ALA A 454 -6.33 4.73 -16.52
CA ALA A 454 -7.17 4.24 -17.60
C ALA A 454 -6.74 4.87 -18.92
N GLN A 455 -6.74 4.07 -19.98
CA GLN A 455 -6.42 4.53 -21.33
C GLN A 455 -7.70 4.62 -22.16
N ALA A 456 -7.81 5.60 -23.06
CA ALA A 456 -8.85 5.59 -24.09
C ALA A 456 -8.42 4.74 -25.29
N HIS A 457 -9.38 4.11 -25.95
CA HIS A 457 -9.15 3.25 -27.11
C HIS A 457 -9.97 3.74 -28.31
N PRO A 458 -9.46 3.68 -29.56
CA PRO A 458 -10.19 4.18 -30.74
C PRO A 458 -11.56 3.51 -31.01
N LEU A 459 -11.75 2.28 -30.54
CA LEU A 459 -13.02 1.54 -30.65
C LEU A 459 -14.03 1.88 -29.55
N ASP A 460 -13.65 2.68 -28.55
CA ASP A 460 -14.59 3.09 -27.51
C ASP A 460 -15.69 3.99 -28.09
N ASP A 461 -16.87 3.89 -27.48
CA ASP A 461 -17.97 4.76 -27.83
C ASP A 461 -17.66 6.20 -27.33
N LYS A 462 -17.79 7.20 -28.21
CA LYS A 462 -17.65 8.61 -27.83
C LYS A 462 -18.71 8.97 -26.79
N LEU A 463 -18.31 9.73 -25.77
CA LEU A 463 -19.20 10.24 -24.73
C LEU A 463 -19.49 11.73 -24.96
N GLU A 464 -20.76 12.13 -24.85
CA GLU A 464 -21.23 13.53 -25.00
C GLU A 464 -21.26 14.28 -23.67
N GLY A 465 -20.87 15.56 -23.63
CA GLY A 465 -20.70 16.40 -22.42
C GLY A 465 -19.30 17.04 -22.31
N PRO A 466 -18.93 17.63 -21.16
CA PRO A 466 -17.73 18.47 -21.06
C PRO A 466 -16.44 17.67 -21.13
N ASP A 467 -15.41 18.31 -21.65
CA ASP A 467 -14.05 17.80 -21.68
C ASP A 467 -13.48 17.66 -20.26
N HIS A 468 -12.72 16.59 -20.05
CA HIS A 468 -11.98 16.37 -18.81
C HIS A 468 -10.62 17.09 -18.90
N PRO A 469 -10.35 18.08 -18.02
CA PRO A 469 -9.12 18.85 -18.08
C PRO A 469 -7.95 18.05 -17.50
N ASP A 470 -6.76 18.25 -18.05
CA ASP A 470 -5.53 17.95 -17.30
C ASP A 470 -5.47 18.83 -16.04
N GLY A 471 -4.80 18.35 -15.00
CA GLY A 471 -4.71 19.15 -13.78
C GLY A 471 -5.92 19.04 -12.85
N TYR A 472 -6.88 18.17 -13.14
CA TYR A 472 -8.11 18.10 -12.35
C TYR A 472 -7.83 17.74 -10.89
N SER A 473 -8.53 18.41 -9.97
CA SER A 473 -8.57 18.11 -8.53
C SER A 473 -9.98 18.41 -8.04
N LEU A 474 -10.57 17.45 -7.32
CA LEU A 474 -11.90 17.61 -6.75
C LEU A 474 -11.88 18.61 -5.59
N PHE A 475 -10.96 18.39 -4.65
CA PHE A 475 -10.61 19.32 -3.58
C PHE A 475 -9.24 18.96 -2.98
N GLU A 476 -8.69 19.91 -2.25
CA GLU A 476 -7.47 19.76 -1.47
C GLU A 476 -7.75 20.05 0.01
N VAL A 477 -7.14 19.27 0.90
CA VAL A 477 -7.21 19.50 2.36
C VAL A 477 -5.80 19.78 2.89
N GLU A 478 -5.56 21.04 3.21
CA GLU A 478 -4.34 21.47 3.91
C GLU A 478 -4.57 21.38 5.43
N GLY A 479 -3.56 20.89 6.15
CA GLY A 479 -3.55 20.81 7.62
C GLY A 479 -3.45 19.38 8.17
N ASP A 480 -3.37 19.29 9.49
CA ASP A 480 -3.05 18.06 10.23
C ASP A 480 -4.29 17.19 10.48
N VAL A 481 -4.89 16.70 9.39
CA VAL A 481 -6.02 15.76 9.43
C VAL A 481 -5.89 14.68 8.37
N LEU A 482 -6.60 13.58 8.58
CA LEU A 482 -6.72 12.48 7.64
C LEU A 482 -8.14 12.42 7.08
N VAL A 483 -8.26 12.39 5.75
CA VAL A 483 -9.55 12.24 5.05
C VAL A 483 -9.79 10.76 4.82
N THR A 484 -10.88 10.21 5.35
CA THR A 484 -11.18 8.76 5.27
C THR A 484 -12.21 8.43 4.19
N SER A 485 -13.02 9.42 3.76
CA SER A 485 -13.99 9.19 2.70
C SER A 485 -14.38 10.50 2.00
N ALA A 486 -14.56 10.42 0.68
CA ALA A 486 -15.22 11.44 -0.13
C ALA A 486 -16.27 10.75 -1.02
N ARG A 487 -17.55 10.98 -0.77
CA ARG A 487 -18.66 10.25 -1.39
C ARG A 487 -19.65 11.21 -2.03
N GLY A 488 -19.95 11.02 -3.31
CA GLY A 488 -21.02 11.76 -3.98
C GLY A 488 -22.41 11.45 -3.41
N THR A 489 -23.28 12.46 -3.37
CA THR A 489 -24.68 12.29 -2.92
C THR A 489 -25.60 11.71 -3.99
N GLY A 490 -25.11 11.54 -5.23
CA GLY A 490 -25.91 11.24 -6.42
C GLY A 490 -26.47 12.50 -7.10
N GLN A 491 -26.20 13.67 -6.54
CA GLN A 491 -26.43 15.00 -7.13
C GLN A 491 -25.08 15.73 -7.24
N THR A 492 -25.08 17.05 -7.10
CA THR A 492 -23.92 17.94 -7.15
C THR A 492 -23.03 17.88 -5.91
N GLY A 493 -23.54 17.42 -4.77
CA GLY A 493 -22.84 17.47 -3.48
C GLY A 493 -21.97 16.25 -3.16
N LEU A 494 -21.10 16.43 -2.16
CA LEU A 494 -20.17 15.44 -1.63
C LEU A 494 -20.29 15.38 -0.10
N PHE A 495 -20.31 14.18 0.47
CA PHE A 495 -20.01 13.96 1.87
C PHE A 495 -18.53 13.62 2.03
N VAL A 496 -17.83 14.41 2.84
CA VAL A 496 -16.40 14.25 3.13
C VAL A 496 -16.24 14.00 4.62
N ARG A 497 -15.55 12.92 4.98
CA ARG A 497 -15.22 12.58 6.38
C ARG A 497 -13.74 12.67 6.60
N LEU A 498 -13.37 13.35 7.67
CA LEU A 498 -11.99 13.50 8.12
C LEU A 498 -11.92 13.41 9.64
N TYR A 499 -10.71 13.20 10.15
CA TYR A 499 -10.46 13.22 11.59
C TYR A 499 -9.09 13.78 11.93
N ASN A 500 -8.97 14.28 13.15
CA ASN A 500 -7.72 14.74 13.73
C ASN A 500 -7.15 13.68 14.67
N PRO A 501 -6.07 12.95 14.30
CA PRO A 501 -5.46 11.96 15.19
C PRO A 501 -4.60 12.58 16.30
N LYS A 502 -4.34 13.90 16.29
CA LYS A 502 -3.47 14.57 17.26
C LYS A 502 -4.24 14.96 18.53
N ALA A 503 -3.50 15.16 19.63
CA ALA A 503 -4.02 15.68 20.90
C ALA A 503 -4.17 17.22 20.92
N THR A 504 -3.87 17.89 19.81
CA THR A 504 -3.94 19.35 19.64
C THR A 504 -4.97 19.72 18.56
N HIS A 505 -5.46 20.96 18.59
CA HIS A 505 -6.37 21.45 17.55
C HIS A 505 -5.67 21.49 16.19
N ALA A 506 -6.33 21.01 15.14
CA ALA A 506 -5.88 21.14 13.77
C ALA A 506 -6.60 22.29 13.07
N LYS A 507 -5.85 23.27 12.56
CA LYS A 507 -6.39 24.29 11.66
C LYS A 507 -6.30 23.74 10.24
N ILE A 508 -7.43 23.60 9.58
CA ILE A 508 -7.50 23.03 8.23
C ILE A 508 -8.08 24.02 7.24
N ARG A 509 -7.68 23.88 5.99
CA ARG A 509 -8.23 24.59 4.84
C ARG A 509 -8.61 23.59 3.77
N ILE A 510 -9.88 23.62 3.38
CA ILE A 510 -10.37 22.86 2.23
C ILE A 510 -10.52 23.83 1.05
N THR A 511 -9.90 23.49 -0.08
CA THR A 511 -9.94 24.29 -1.30
C THR A 511 -10.62 23.53 -2.44
N MET A 512 -11.59 24.16 -3.10
CA MET A 512 -12.24 23.64 -4.33
C MET A 512 -11.95 24.57 -5.50
N LYS A 513 -11.63 24.00 -6.67
CA LYS A 513 -11.25 24.76 -7.88
C LYS A 513 -12.29 25.80 -8.29
N ASP A 514 -13.57 25.42 -8.29
CA ASP A 514 -14.70 26.28 -8.68
C ASP A 514 -15.36 26.98 -7.48
N GLY A 515 -14.89 26.65 -6.28
CA GLY A 515 -15.40 27.13 -5.00
C GLY A 515 -16.69 26.47 -4.56
N PHE A 516 -17.27 26.99 -3.49
CA PHE A 516 -18.41 26.36 -2.81
C PHE A 516 -19.72 27.07 -3.16
N ALA A 517 -20.72 26.32 -3.60
CA ALA A 517 -22.12 26.76 -3.59
C ALA A 517 -22.68 26.69 -2.17
N ARG A 518 -22.36 25.59 -1.45
CA ARG A 518 -22.84 25.33 -0.10
C ARG A 518 -21.83 24.48 0.66
N ALA A 519 -21.75 24.67 1.97
CA ALA A 519 -21.03 23.79 2.88
C ALA A 519 -21.78 23.67 4.20
N ALA A 520 -21.80 22.49 4.80
CA ALA A 520 -22.42 22.23 6.09
C ALA A 520 -21.64 21.17 6.88
N ARG A 521 -21.72 21.22 8.21
CA ARG A 521 -21.28 20.14 9.07
C ARG A 521 -22.41 19.12 9.24
N CYS A 522 -22.06 17.85 9.22
CA CYS A 522 -23.02 16.76 9.33
C CYS A 522 -22.67 15.79 10.47
N ASP A 523 -23.64 14.99 10.90
CA ASP A 523 -23.41 13.82 11.74
C ASP A 523 -22.80 12.64 10.94
N LEU A 524 -22.61 11.48 11.57
CA LEU A 524 -22.06 10.29 10.91
C LEU A 524 -23.04 9.59 9.95
N ARG A 525 -24.32 9.95 10.01
CA ARG A 525 -25.40 9.46 9.13
C ARG A 525 -25.69 10.46 8.01
N ASP A 526 -24.79 11.43 7.82
CA ASP A 526 -24.85 12.46 6.80
C ASP A 526 -26.04 13.44 6.98
N GLN A 527 -26.58 13.56 8.20
CA GLN A 527 -27.60 14.57 8.53
C GLN A 527 -26.94 15.91 8.82
N GLU A 528 -27.38 16.96 8.13
CA GLU A 528 -26.87 18.31 8.32
C GLU A 528 -27.21 18.84 9.72
N LEU A 529 -26.20 19.44 10.36
CA LEU A 529 -26.30 20.03 11.69
C LEU A 529 -26.27 21.55 11.62
N GLU A 530 -25.26 22.11 10.95
CA GLU A 530 -25.07 23.55 10.84
C GLU A 530 -24.42 23.96 9.51
N PRO A 531 -24.82 25.09 8.90
CA PRO A 531 -24.16 25.61 7.72
C PRO A 531 -22.77 26.17 8.06
N LEU A 532 -21.83 26.00 7.15
CA LEU A 532 -20.46 26.49 7.28
C LEU A 532 -20.20 27.68 6.37
N ARG A 533 -19.50 28.69 6.87
CA ARG A 533 -19.13 29.87 6.08
C ARG A 533 -17.95 29.56 5.17
N THR A 534 -18.08 29.92 3.90
CA THR A 534 -17.03 29.76 2.88
C THR A 534 -16.57 31.13 2.38
N SER A 535 -15.31 31.22 1.95
CA SER A 535 -14.73 32.42 1.36
C SER A 535 -14.27 32.11 -0.06
N GLY A 536 -15.20 32.22 -1.02
CA GLY A 536 -14.96 31.90 -2.42
C GLY A 536 -14.59 30.43 -2.61
N LYS A 537 -13.29 30.17 -2.80
CA LYS A 537 -12.74 28.82 -3.04
C LYS A 537 -12.33 28.07 -1.78
N LYS A 538 -12.40 28.70 -0.61
CA LYS A 538 -11.79 28.20 0.63
C LYS A 538 -12.83 28.02 1.73
N LEU A 539 -12.72 26.92 2.46
CA LEU A 539 -13.40 26.65 3.72
C LEU A 539 -12.33 26.44 4.80
N ASN A 540 -12.28 27.31 5.80
CA ASN A 540 -11.36 27.16 6.93
C ASN A 540 -12.12 26.61 8.13
N LEU A 541 -11.56 25.62 8.80
CA LEU A 541 -12.16 24.97 9.96
C LEU A 541 -11.09 24.71 11.02
N VAL A 542 -11.52 24.68 12.28
CA VAL A 542 -10.72 24.12 13.36
C VAL A 542 -11.33 22.77 13.71
N VAL A 543 -10.51 21.73 13.71
CA VAL A 543 -10.87 20.39 14.12
C VAL A 543 -10.28 20.15 15.50
N GLU A 544 -11.15 19.87 16.47
CA GLU A 544 -10.76 19.57 17.84
C GLU A 544 -9.84 18.34 17.91
N PRO A 545 -9.03 18.19 18.98
CA PRO A 545 -8.27 16.97 19.23
C PRO A 545 -9.14 15.71 19.11
N LYS A 546 -8.63 14.67 18.45
CA LYS A 546 -9.31 13.35 18.33
C LYS A 546 -10.70 13.39 17.68
N LYS A 547 -11.09 14.52 17.06
CA LYS A 547 -12.45 14.72 16.55
C LYS A 547 -12.61 14.15 15.14
N ILE A 548 -13.69 13.40 14.94
CA ILE A 548 -14.21 13.03 13.62
C ILE A 548 -15.19 14.11 13.15
N VAL A 549 -15.02 14.58 11.92
CA VAL A 549 -15.86 15.60 11.29
C VAL A 549 -16.38 15.07 9.96
N THR A 550 -17.69 15.11 9.78
CA THR A 550 -18.34 14.91 8.48
C THR A 550 -18.78 16.27 7.94
N LEU A 551 -18.51 16.51 6.66
CA LEU A 551 -18.85 17.74 5.95
C LEU A 551 -19.69 17.39 4.72
N TYR A 552 -20.74 18.17 4.47
CA TYR A 552 -21.34 18.26 3.16
C TYR A 552 -20.70 19.42 2.41
N LEU A 553 -20.16 19.15 1.21
CA LEU A 553 -19.54 20.14 0.33
C LEU A 553 -20.24 20.12 -1.02
N GLU A 554 -20.71 21.28 -1.47
CA GLU A 554 -21.31 21.44 -2.80
C GLU A 554 -20.44 22.39 -3.65
N PRO A 555 -19.80 21.89 -4.73
CA PRO A 555 -19.04 22.73 -5.65
C PRO A 555 -19.94 23.71 -6.40
N ARG A 556 -19.42 24.90 -6.65
CA ARG A 556 -20.08 25.88 -7.52
C ARG A 556 -20.03 25.41 -8.97
N GLY A 557 -21.15 25.47 -9.68
CA GLY A 557 -21.21 25.12 -11.11
C GLY A 557 -21.38 23.63 -11.41
N ALA A 558 -21.60 22.78 -10.41
CA ALA A 558 -21.78 21.32 -10.57
C ALA A 558 -23.02 20.87 -11.38
N GLY A 559 -23.76 21.79 -12.01
CA GLY A 559 -24.95 21.53 -12.82
C GLY A 559 -24.95 22.24 -14.18
N LYS A 560 -23.79 22.57 -14.74
CA LYS A 560 -23.65 23.12 -16.10
C LYS A 560 -22.84 22.21 -17.00
#